data_AF-A0A844YGU7-F1
#
_entry.id   AF-A0A844YGU7-F1
#
_cell.length_a   1.000
_cell.length_b   1.000
_cell.length_c   1.000
_cell.angle_alpha   90.00
_cell.angle_beta   90.00
_cell.angle_gamma   90.00
#
_symmetry.space_group_name_H-M   'P 1'
#
loop_
_entity.id
_entity.type
_entity.pdbx_description
1 polymer ?
#
loop_
_entity_poly.entity_id
_entity_poly.type
_entity_poly.pdbx_seq_one_letter_code
_entity_poly.pdbx_strand_id
1 'polypeptide(L)'
;MAASVSRRALEHEVGEIRALEAALAATGSRGGSYSLRIDRHYRRVMAMLEPRIAWLTRRYGLGNWREDAAQACAIGIYRAVGSWEPERAGFSTLVHWQMRGELQALRHRVMLDRRPAARAAAARTVSMFRDDGRTVGELAELDDREALPGTERQAADAMAGALLRHLLDRIGSPARERAIVEAAVFAPDGGLDLPEKTREKHRQIVRRTFRNCAKVAADPVGSSQVSSRNAPSW
;
A
#
# COMPACT_ATOMS: atom_id res chain seq x y z
N MET A 1 1.90 -40.26 14.25
CA MET A 1 3.30 -40.74 14.09
C MET A 1 3.88 -40.52 12.67
N ALA A 2 3.42 -39.53 11.88
CA ALA A 2 3.89 -39.30 10.50
C ALA A 2 4.84 -38.09 10.32
N ALA A 3 5.12 -37.32 11.39
CA ALA A 3 5.88 -36.07 11.29
C ALA A 3 7.41 -36.22 11.35
N SER A 4 7.93 -37.32 11.93
CA SER A 4 9.37 -37.52 12.14
C SER A 4 10.13 -37.90 10.86
N VAL A 5 9.45 -38.56 9.91
CA VAL A 5 10.02 -38.98 8.62
C VAL A 5 10.22 -37.78 7.69
N SER A 6 9.33 -36.78 7.72
CA SER A 6 9.41 -35.59 6.87
C SER A 6 10.59 -34.68 7.22
N ARG A 7 10.91 -34.51 8.52
CA ARG A 7 12.02 -33.65 8.96
C ARG A 7 13.38 -34.24 8.60
N ARG A 8 13.62 -35.52 8.91
CA ARG A 8 14.90 -36.18 8.60
C ARG A 8 15.12 -36.33 7.09
N ALA A 9 14.08 -36.64 6.33
CA ALA A 9 14.17 -36.70 4.87
C ALA A 9 14.55 -35.34 4.27
N LEU A 10 13.96 -34.25 4.77
CA LEU A 10 14.30 -32.91 4.34
C LEU A 10 15.76 -32.55 4.68
N GLU A 11 16.21 -32.81 5.91
CA GLU A 11 17.60 -32.56 6.33
C GLU A 11 18.60 -33.43 5.55
N HIS A 12 18.22 -34.67 5.19
CA HIS A 12 19.04 -35.54 4.34
C HIS A 12 19.20 -34.97 2.92
N GLU A 13 18.12 -34.57 2.26
CA GLU A 13 18.18 -33.97 0.92
C GLU A 13 19.05 -32.70 0.90
N VAL A 14 18.97 -31.88 1.95
CA VAL A 14 19.81 -30.68 2.10
C VAL A 14 21.28 -31.04 2.32
N GLY A 15 21.55 -32.09 3.10
CA GLY A 15 22.90 -32.63 3.28
C GLY A 15 23.52 -33.09 1.95
N GLU A 16 22.76 -33.80 1.12
CA GLU A 16 23.20 -34.24 -0.21
C GLU A 16 23.49 -33.06 -1.15
N ILE A 17 22.66 -32.01 -1.13
CA ILE A 17 22.92 -30.78 -1.92
C ILE A 17 24.28 -30.20 -1.54
N ARG A 18 24.51 -29.98 -0.24
CA ARG A 18 25.76 -29.36 0.24
C ARG A 18 26.99 -30.23 -0.04
N ALA A 19 26.86 -31.54 0.07
CA ALA A 19 27.93 -32.48 -0.27
C ALA A 19 28.29 -32.40 -1.78
N LEU A 20 27.27 -32.33 -2.65
CA LEU A 20 27.47 -32.20 -4.09
C LEU A 20 28.04 -30.83 -4.48
N GLU A 21 27.59 -29.74 -3.83
CA GLU A 21 28.15 -28.40 -4.03
C GLU A 21 29.63 -28.34 -3.63
N ALA A 22 29.99 -28.96 -2.50
CA ALA A 22 31.39 -29.06 -2.07
C ALA A 22 32.23 -29.90 -3.04
N ALA A 23 31.71 -31.03 -3.52
CA ALA A 23 32.40 -31.87 -4.51
C ALA A 23 32.57 -31.15 -5.86
N LEU A 24 31.56 -30.39 -6.30
CA LEU A 24 31.63 -29.58 -7.51
C LEU A 24 32.68 -28.48 -7.38
N ALA A 25 32.73 -27.78 -6.25
CA ALA A 25 33.74 -26.77 -5.97
C ALA A 25 35.17 -27.34 -5.99
N ALA A 26 35.35 -28.57 -5.50
CA ALA A 26 36.65 -29.25 -5.50
C ALA A 26 37.10 -29.76 -6.88
N THR A 27 36.17 -30.12 -7.77
CA THR A 27 36.47 -30.78 -9.06
C THR A 27 36.74 -29.78 -10.21
N GLY A 28 36.34 -28.51 -10.07
CA GLY A 28 36.45 -27.52 -11.13
C GLY A 28 35.49 -27.79 -12.32
N SER A 29 35.64 -27.04 -13.42
CA SER A 29 34.65 -26.80 -14.49
C SER A 29 34.06 -28.02 -15.26
N ARG A 30 34.37 -29.28 -14.89
CA ARG A 30 33.78 -30.52 -15.45
C ARG A 30 32.50 -30.96 -14.70
N GLY A 31 31.62 -30.01 -14.38
CA GLY A 31 30.56 -30.15 -13.38
C GLY A 31 29.15 -30.53 -13.86
N GLY A 32 28.94 -30.87 -15.13
CA GLY A 32 27.58 -31.06 -15.69
C GLY A 32 26.73 -32.11 -14.97
N SER A 33 27.33 -33.25 -14.60
CA SER A 33 26.63 -34.32 -13.86
C SER A 33 26.27 -33.91 -12.42
N TYR A 34 27.15 -33.16 -11.75
CA TYR A 34 26.90 -32.66 -10.39
C TYR A 34 25.74 -31.65 -10.38
N SER A 35 25.70 -30.74 -11.35
CA SER A 35 24.63 -29.73 -11.46
C SER A 35 23.26 -30.39 -11.61
N LEU A 36 23.13 -31.39 -12.50
CA LEU A 36 21.87 -32.13 -12.67
C LEU A 36 21.44 -32.89 -11.40
N ARG A 37 22.39 -33.41 -10.63
CA ARG A 37 22.11 -34.07 -9.35
C ARG A 37 21.64 -33.06 -8.31
N ILE A 38 22.33 -31.92 -8.18
CA ILE A 38 21.95 -30.82 -7.30
C ILE A 38 20.52 -30.36 -7.61
N ASP A 39 20.21 -30.10 -8.88
CA ASP A 39 18.87 -29.71 -9.32
C ASP A 39 17.80 -30.74 -8.94
N ARG A 40 18.13 -32.04 -9.00
CA ARG A 40 17.20 -33.11 -8.60
C ARG A 40 16.91 -33.07 -7.11
N HIS A 41 17.91 -32.86 -6.27
CA HIS A 41 17.72 -32.71 -4.83
C HIS A 41 16.94 -31.43 -4.49
N TYR A 42 17.23 -30.30 -5.15
CA TYR A 42 16.43 -29.08 -5.00
C TYR A 42 14.97 -29.30 -5.37
N ARG A 43 14.67 -29.97 -6.49
CA ARG A 43 13.29 -30.32 -6.87
C ARG A 43 12.59 -31.16 -5.80
N ARG A 44 13.27 -32.12 -5.18
CA ARG A 44 12.71 -32.91 -4.07
C ARG A 44 12.42 -32.06 -2.84
N VAL A 45 13.35 -31.19 -2.45
CA VAL A 45 13.15 -30.24 -1.33
C VAL A 45 11.94 -29.34 -1.60
N MET A 46 11.82 -28.78 -2.80
CA MET A 46 10.69 -27.94 -3.19
C MET A 46 9.36 -28.71 -3.09
N ALA A 47 9.31 -29.93 -3.65
CA ALA A 47 8.12 -30.78 -3.59
C ALA A 47 7.70 -31.12 -2.14
N MET A 48 8.66 -31.37 -1.25
CA MET A 48 8.37 -31.60 0.17
C MET A 48 7.82 -30.34 0.88
N LEU A 49 8.24 -29.15 0.46
CA LEU A 49 7.84 -27.87 1.06
C LEU A 49 6.58 -27.27 0.42
N GLU A 50 6.13 -27.77 -0.73
CA GLU A 50 5.04 -27.22 -1.50
C GLU A 50 3.73 -27.03 -0.73
N PRO A 51 3.24 -28.00 0.09
CA PRO A 51 2.06 -27.78 0.91
C PRO A 51 2.20 -26.60 1.88
N ARG A 52 3.41 -26.38 2.39
CA ARG A 52 3.73 -25.29 3.32
C ARG A 52 3.83 -23.95 2.59
N ILE A 53 4.40 -23.92 1.39
CA ILE A 53 4.40 -22.76 0.50
C ILE A 53 2.95 -22.36 0.20
N ALA A 54 2.11 -23.30 -0.25
CA ALA A 54 0.70 -23.03 -0.54
C ALA A 54 -0.10 -22.52 0.67
N TRP A 55 0.19 -23.02 1.87
CA TRP A 55 -0.40 -22.50 3.11
C TRP A 55 0.08 -21.08 3.43
N LEU A 56 1.39 -20.82 3.34
CA LEU A 56 1.97 -19.50 3.60
C LEU A 56 1.47 -18.46 2.60
N THR A 57 1.45 -18.77 1.30
CA THR A 57 0.94 -17.87 0.25
C THR A 57 -0.50 -17.43 0.55
N ARG A 58 -1.37 -18.35 0.98
CA ARG A 58 -2.73 -18.03 1.43
C ARG A 58 -2.72 -17.15 2.69
N ARG A 59 -1.91 -17.49 3.70
CA ARG A 59 -1.83 -16.75 4.97
C ARG A 59 -1.36 -15.30 4.76
N TYR A 60 -0.47 -15.06 3.81
CA TYR A 60 0.06 -13.74 3.48
C TYR A 60 -0.86 -12.94 2.55
N GLY A 61 -1.97 -13.54 2.06
CA GLY A 61 -2.93 -12.87 1.18
C GLY A 61 -2.43 -12.73 -0.27
N LEU A 62 -1.50 -13.58 -0.70
CA LEU A 62 -0.85 -13.55 -2.01
C LEU A 62 -1.51 -14.51 -3.01
N GLY A 63 -2.83 -14.69 -2.89
CA GLY A 63 -3.58 -15.65 -3.70
C GLY A 63 -3.55 -15.38 -5.20
N ASN A 64 -3.45 -14.12 -5.61
CA ASN A 64 -3.33 -13.69 -7.01
C ASN A 64 -1.87 -13.66 -7.50
N TRP A 65 -0.91 -13.87 -6.59
CA TRP A 65 0.54 -13.79 -6.83
C TRP A 65 1.18 -15.15 -6.51
N ARG A 66 0.49 -16.25 -6.83
CA ARG A 66 0.90 -17.60 -6.40
C ARG A 66 2.23 -18.02 -7.02
N GLU A 67 2.44 -17.69 -8.28
CA GLU A 67 3.67 -18.00 -9.01
C GLU A 67 4.84 -17.18 -8.44
N ASP A 68 4.66 -15.87 -8.25
CA ASP A 68 5.66 -15.00 -7.61
C ASP A 68 5.97 -15.44 -6.18
N ALA A 69 4.95 -15.85 -5.42
CA ALA A 69 5.11 -16.35 -4.07
C ALA A 69 5.89 -17.67 -4.05
N ALA A 70 5.67 -18.56 -5.02
CA ALA A 70 6.44 -19.79 -5.17
C ALA A 70 7.91 -19.49 -5.49
N GLN A 71 8.18 -18.56 -6.41
CA GLN A 71 9.54 -18.12 -6.73
C GLN A 71 10.24 -17.44 -5.56
N ALA A 72 9.54 -16.56 -4.83
CA ALA A 72 10.06 -15.91 -3.63
C ALA A 72 10.43 -16.95 -2.55
N CYS A 73 9.56 -17.94 -2.31
CA CYS A 73 9.86 -19.05 -1.42
C CYS A 73 11.06 -19.87 -1.93
N ALA A 74 11.20 -20.09 -3.25
CA ALA A 74 12.33 -20.80 -3.80
C ALA A 74 13.67 -20.09 -3.55
N ILE A 75 13.71 -18.77 -3.67
CA ILE A 75 14.88 -17.94 -3.29
C ILE A 75 15.20 -18.13 -1.80
N GLY A 76 14.19 -18.07 -0.94
CA GLY A 76 14.35 -18.28 0.50
C GLY A 76 14.88 -19.68 0.84
N ILE A 77 14.42 -20.71 0.13
CA ILE A 77 14.90 -22.09 0.27
C ILE A 77 16.37 -22.20 -0.17
N TYR A 78 16.73 -21.61 -1.30
CA TYR A 78 18.12 -21.60 -1.78
C TYR A 78 19.06 -20.95 -0.76
N ARG A 79 18.68 -19.79 -0.22
CA ARG A 79 19.40 -19.10 0.86
C ARG A 79 19.47 -19.93 2.14
N ALA A 80 18.39 -20.61 2.51
CA ALA A 80 18.35 -21.48 3.68
C ALA A 80 19.35 -22.65 3.53
N VAL A 81 19.42 -23.29 2.36
CA VAL A 81 20.35 -24.40 2.10
C VAL A 81 21.80 -23.95 2.27
N GLY A 82 22.17 -22.81 1.71
CA GLY A 82 23.55 -22.29 1.78
C GLY A 82 23.98 -21.83 3.17
N SER A 83 23.03 -21.43 4.03
CA SER A 83 23.31 -20.89 5.37
C SER A 83 22.97 -21.84 6.53
N TRP A 84 22.53 -23.05 6.23
CA TRP A 84 22.07 -23.97 7.27
C TRP A 84 23.24 -24.53 8.10
N GLU A 85 23.18 -24.32 9.41
CA GLU A 85 24.08 -24.91 10.40
C GLU A 85 23.29 -25.86 11.31
N PRO A 86 23.52 -27.19 11.23
CA PRO A 86 22.73 -28.18 11.99
C PRO A 86 22.78 -27.99 13.51
N GLU A 87 23.90 -27.44 14.01
CA GLU A 87 24.12 -27.19 15.45
C GLU A 87 23.25 -26.04 15.98
N ARG A 88 22.89 -25.07 15.13
CA ARG A 88 22.10 -23.90 15.54
C ARG A 88 20.61 -24.17 15.54
N ALA A 89 20.10 -24.82 14.50
CA ALA A 89 18.68 -25.09 14.34
C ALA A 89 18.40 -26.19 13.32
N GLY A 90 17.24 -26.85 13.48
CA GLY A 90 16.70 -27.73 12.44
C GLY A 90 16.39 -26.97 11.15
N PHE A 91 16.61 -27.63 10.00
CA PHE A 91 16.44 -26.98 8.69
C PHE A 91 14.99 -26.50 8.47
N SER A 92 14.01 -27.27 8.92
CA SER A 92 12.58 -26.93 8.81
C SER A 92 12.22 -25.61 9.51
N THR A 93 12.93 -25.26 10.58
CA THR A 93 12.77 -23.99 11.30
C THR A 93 13.38 -22.85 10.49
N LEU A 94 14.64 -23.00 10.06
CA LEU A 94 15.35 -22.00 9.30
C LEU A 94 14.63 -21.68 7.98
N VAL A 95 14.26 -22.70 7.21
CA VAL A 95 13.58 -22.52 5.93
C VAL A 95 12.21 -21.87 6.10
N HIS A 96 11.51 -22.13 7.21
CA HIS A 96 10.26 -21.45 7.50
C HIS A 96 10.44 -19.95 7.76
N TRP A 97 11.51 -19.56 8.47
CA TRP A 97 11.85 -18.15 8.65
C TRP A 97 12.21 -17.48 7.32
N GLN A 98 13.05 -18.13 6.50
CA GLN A 98 13.43 -17.60 5.19
C GLN A 98 12.22 -17.42 4.27
N MET A 99 11.37 -18.43 4.12
CA MET A 99 10.13 -18.32 3.32
C MET A 99 9.22 -17.19 3.79
N ARG A 100 9.09 -17.00 5.11
CA ARG A 100 8.27 -15.92 5.68
C ARG A 100 8.86 -14.54 5.39
N GLY A 101 10.19 -14.39 5.42
CA GLY A 101 10.88 -13.15 5.07
C GLY A 101 10.64 -12.77 3.61
N GLU A 102 10.83 -13.71 2.70
CA GLU A 102 10.63 -13.49 1.25
C GLU A 102 9.18 -13.15 0.90
N LEU A 103 8.21 -13.86 1.49
CA LEU A 103 6.79 -13.57 1.29
C LEU A 103 6.37 -12.23 1.87
N GLN A 104 6.96 -11.82 3.00
CA GLN A 104 6.70 -10.49 3.57
C GLN A 104 7.26 -9.40 2.65
N ALA A 105 8.46 -9.57 2.09
CA ALA A 105 9.06 -8.65 1.15
C ALA A 105 8.26 -8.57 -0.16
N LEU A 106 7.79 -9.71 -0.68
CA LEU A 106 6.89 -9.75 -1.84
C LEU A 106 5.58 -9.02 -1.54
N ARG A 107 4.93 -9.33 -0.41
CA ARG A 107 3.70 -8.66 0.03
C ARG A 107 3.88 -7.14 0.12
N HIS A 108 4.98 -6.67 0.68
CA HIS A 108 5.25 -5.24 0.73
C HIS A 108 5.31 -4.65 -0.68
N ARG A 109 6.09 -5.24 -1.60
CA ARG A 109 6.19 -4.78 -2.99
C ARG A 109 4.84 -4.73 -3.73
N VAL A 110 4.04 -5.78 -3.64
CA VAL A 110 2.78 -5.87 -4.42
C VAL A 110 1.58 -5.20 -3.74
N MET A 111 1.62 -4.97 -2.42
CA MET A 111 0.54 -4.30 -1.68
C MET A 111 0.83 -2.83 -1.37
N LEU A 112 2.02 -2.31 -1.68
CA LEU A 112 2.32 -0.88 -1.61
C LEU A 112 1.35 -0.04 -2.47
N ASP A 113 0.77 -0.64 -3.51
CA ASP A 113 -0.24 -0.01 -4.36
C ASP A 113 -1.60 0.16 -3.67
N ARG A 114 -1.83 -0.53 -2.54
CA ARG A 114 -3.02 -0.35 -1.69
C ARG A 114 -2.80 0.74 -0.64
N ARG A 115 -2.34 1.92 -1.06
CA ARG A 115 -2.19 3.07 -0.16
C ARG A 115 -3.54 3.41 0.51
N PRO A 116 -3.55 3.87 1.77
CA PRO A 116 -4.74 4.39 2.46
C PRO A 116 -5.49 5.50 1.71
N ALA A 117 -4.83 6.13 0.73
CA ALA A 117 -5.43 7.11 -0.17
C ALA A 117 -6.68 6.56 -0.92
N ALA A 118 -6.69 5.29 -1.33
CA ALA A 118 -7.85 4.68 -1.98
C ALA A 118 -9.04 4.48 -1.01
N ARG A 119 -8.74 4.20 0.28
CA ARG A 119 -9.77 4.12 1.34
C ARG A 119 -10.30 5.49 1.74
N ALA A 120 -9.44 6.52 1.76
CA ALA A 120 -9.85 7.90 2.01
C ALA A 120 -10.69 8.47 0.85
N ALA A 121 -10.49 7.99 -0.37
CA ALA A 121 -11.19 8.44 -1.57
C ALA A 121 -12.49 7.67 -1.89
N ALA A 122 -12.91 6.68 -1.09
CA ALA A 122 -14.03 5.78 -1.40
C ALA A 122 -13.97 5.16 -2.82
N ALA A 123 -12.78 5.11 -3.41
CA ALA A 123 -12.59 4.66 -4.78
C ALA A 123 -12.66 3.13 -4.81
N ARG A 124 -13.72 2.60 -5.44
CA ARG A 124 -13.90 1.17 -5.66
C ARG A 124 -13.23 0.82 -6.98
N THR A 125 -12.09 0.14 -6.94
CA THR A 125 -11.45 -0.39 -8.15
C THR A 125 -12.33 -1.52 -8.67
N VAL A 126 -13.04 -1.29 -9.78
CA VAL A 126 -13.79 -2.31 -10.50
C VAL A 126 -13.00 -2.62 -11.75
N SER A 127 -12.48 -3.84 -11.87
CA SER A 127 -11.90 -4.33 -13.11
C SER A 127 -13.05 -4.65 -14.07
N MET A 128 -13.28 -3.79 -15.07
CA MET A 128 -14.18 -4.10 -16.17
C MET A 128 -13.41 -4.92 -17.21
N PHE A 129 -13.66 -6.22 -17.25
CA PHE A 129 -13.22 -7.04 -18.38
C PHE A 129 -14.16 -6.71 -19.56
N ARG A 130 -13.60 -6.18 -20.64
CA ARG A 130 -14.33 -6.10 -21.91
C ARG A 130 -14.30 -7.51 -22.50
N ASP A 131 -15.47 -8.13 -22.61
CA ASP A 131 -15.61 -9.42 -23.29
C ASP A 131 -15.84 -9.17 -24.78
N ASP A 132 -14.78 -8.80 -25.48
CA ASP A 132 -14.78 -8.65 -26.94
C ASP A 132 -14.03 -9.78 -27.66
N GLY A 133 -13.84 -10.91 -26.98
CA GLY A 133 -13.34 -12.16 -27.60
C GLY A 133 -11.94 -12.06 -28.23
N ARG A 134 -11.17 -11.01 -27.93
CA ARG A 134 -9.80 -10.85 -28.40
C ARG A 134 -8.80 -11.07 -27.27
N THR A 135 -7.93 -12.03 -27.54
CA THR A 135 -6.74 -12.52 -26.83
C THR A 135 -6.28 -11.74 -25.60
N VAL A 136 -6.21 -12.46 -24.47
CA VAL A 136 -5.45 -12.14 -23.27
C VAL A 136 -3.99 -11.86 -23.65
N GLY A 137 -3.53 -10.61 -23.57
CA GLY A 137 -2.13 -10.27 -23.84
C GLY A 137 -1.80 -8.78 -23.97
N GLU A 138 -2.75 -7.93 -24.34
CA GLU A 138 -2.56 -6.48 -24.30
C GLU A 138 -3.05 -5.94 -22.95
N LEU A 139 -2.15 -5.32 -22.19
CA LEU A 139 -2.52 -4.41 -21.13
C LEU A 139 -3.33 -3.29 -21.80
N ALA A 140 -4.67 -3.39 -21.73
CA ALA A 140 -5.53 -2.32 -22.21
C ALA A 140 -5.20 -1.06 -21.41
N GLU A 141 -4.45 -0.14 -22.02
CA GLU A 141 -4.25 1.20 -21.49
C GLU A 141 -5.62 1.86 -21.37
N LEU A 142 -6.03 2.14 -20.14
CA LEU A 142 -7.22 2.92 -19.84
C LEU A 142 -6.90 4.38 -20.17
N ASP A 143 -7.16 4.80 -21.41
CA ASP A 143 -7.11 6.21 -21.82
C ASP A 143 -8.34 6.94 -21.26
N ASP A 144 -8.26 7.43 -20.01
CA ASP A 144 -9.21 8.38 -19.45
C ASP A 144 -8.67 9.80 -19.60
N ARG A 145 -9.12 10.48 -20.66
CA ARG A 145 -8.72 11.85 -20.99
C ARG A 145 -9.19 12.88 -19.97
N GLU A 146 -10.17 12.54 -19.14
CA GLU A 146 -10.66 13.41 -18.07
C GLU A 146 -9.96 13.15 -16.72
N ALA A 147 -9.11 12.13 -16.61
CA ALA A 147 -8.44 11.79 -15.35
C ALA A 147 -7.51 12.90 -14.86
N LEU A 148 -6.68 13.45 -15.75
CA LEU A 148 -5.76 14.54 -15.39
C LEU A 148 -6.53 15.84 -15.08
N PRO A 149 -7.41 16.35 -15.96
CA PRO A 149 -8.22 17.54 -15.65
C PRO A 149 -9.08 17.36 -14.39
N GLY A 150 -9.63 16.17 -14.16
CA GLY A 150 -10.40 15.84 -12.95
C GLY A 150 -9.57 15.90 -11.68
N THR A 151 -8.36 15.33 -11.71
CA THR A 151 -7.43 15.33 -10.58
C THR A 151 -6.95 16.75 -10.26
N GLU A 152 -6.63 17.55 -11.27
CA GLU A 152 -6.19 18.94 -11.09
C GLU A 152 -7.30 19.81 -10.50
N ARG A 153 -8.54 19.68 -11.00
CA ARG A 153 -9.71 20.36 -10.42
C ARG A 153 -9.91 19.99 -8.96
N GLN A 154 -9.89 18.69 -8.65
CA GLN A 154 -10.08 18.22 -7.28
C GLN A 154 -8.96 18.67 -6.33
N ALA A 155 -7.71 18.66 -6.80
CA ALA A 155 -6.57 19.16 -6.04
C ALA A 155 -6.70 20.68 -5.77
N ALA A 156 -7.09 21.46 -6.78
CA ALA A 156 -7.31 22.89 -6.65
C ALA A 156 -8.44 23.20 -5.64
N ASP A 157 -9.57 22.49 -5.73
CA ASP A 157 -10.70 22.65 -4.79
C ASP A 157 -10.30 22.29 -3.36
N ALA A 158 -9.53 21.21 -3.17
CA ALA A 158 -9.04 20.81 -1.86
C ALA A 158 -8.09 21.86 -1.25
N MET A 159 -7.18 22.41 -2.05
CA MET A 159 -6.27 23.49 -1.62
C MET A 159 -7.05 24.76 -1.29
N ALA A 160 -7.99 25.17 -2.14
CA ALA A 160 -8.86 26.32 -1.91
C ALA A 160 -9.67 26.16 -0.61
N GLY A 161 -10.21 24.96 -0.36
CA GLY A 161 -10.96 24.66 0.87
C GLY A 161 -10.10 24.69 2.12
N ALA A 162 -8.87 24.17 2.05
CA ALA A 162 -7.92 24.25 3.16
C ALA A 162 -7.53 25.70 3.50
N LEU A 163 -7.25 26.51 2.46
CA LEU A 163 -6.93 27.93 2.62
C LEU A 163 -8.11 28.73 3.18
N LEU A 164 -9.32 28.49 2.66
CA LEU A 164 -10.52 29.15 3.16
C LEU A 164 -10.75 28.85 4.65
N ARG A 165 -10.66 27.58 5.06
CA ARG A 165 -10.78 27.19 6.48
C ARG A 165 -9.73 27.88 7.34
N HIS A 166 -8.49 27.91 6.89
CA HIS A 166 -7.41 28.60 7.59
C HIS A 166 -7.70 30.10 7.76
N LEU A 167 -8.22 30.78 6.73
CA LEU A 167 -8.61 32.19 6.82
C LEU A 167 -9.80 32.40 7.78
N LEU A 168 -10.80 31.52 7.72
CA LEU A 168 -11.96 31.53 8.61
C LEU A 168 -11.57 31.31 10.09
N ASP A 169 -10.56 30.49 10.35
CA ASP A 169 -9.96 30.32 11.67
C ASP A 169 -9.26 31.60 12.13
N ARG A 170 -8.44 32.23 11.27
CA ARG A 170 -7.73 33.47 11.60
C ARG A 170 -8.68 34.63 11.95
N ILE A 171 -9.84 34.74 11.29
CA ILE A 171 -10.83 35.79 11.61
C ILE A 171 -11.79 35.40 12.75
N GLY A 172 -11.63 34.21 13.36
CA GLY A 172 -12.49 33.75 14.45
C GLY A 172 -13.96 33.55 14.04
N SER A 173 -14.23 33.18 12.78
CA SER A 173 -15.59 33.06 12.26
C SER A 173 -16.39 32.00 13.03
N PRO A 174 -17.64 32.25 13.46
CA PRO A 174 -18.49 31.25 14.11
C PRO A 174 -18.80 30.06 13.18
N ALA A 175 -18.98 28.86 13.75
CA ALA A 175 -19.22 27.61 13.01
C ALA A 175 -20.40 27.70 12.01
N ARG A 176 -21.48 28.40 12.38
CA ARG A 176 -22.64 28.60 11.50
C ARG A 176 -22.31 29.44 10.25
N GLU A 177 -21.46 30.45 10.40
CA GLU A 177 -21.04 31.30 9.28
C GLU A 177 -20.05 30.58 8.37
N ARG A 178 -19.17 29.76 8.96
CA ARG A 178 -18.26 28.88 8.20
C ARG A 178 -19.05 27.96 7.27
N ALA A 179 -20.08 27.30 7.79
CA ALA A 179 -20.93 26.41 7.00
C ALA A 179 -21.64 27.15 5.84
N ILE A 180 -22.13 28.38 6.08
CA ILE A 180 -22.76 29.20 5.03
C ILE A 180 -21.75 29.58 3.94
N VAL A 181 -20.53 29.94 4.32
CA VAL A 181 -19.47 30.36 3.38
C VAL A 181 -18.92 29.18 2.60
N GLU A 182 -18.67 28.04 3.24
CA GLU A 182 -18.22 26.82 2.57
C GLU A 182 -19.27 26.30 1.56
N ALA A 183 -20.56 26.31 1.94
CA ALA A 183 -21.64 25.96 1.03
C ALA A 183 -21.72 26.91 -0.17
N ALA A 184 -21.53 28.21 0.04
CA ALA A 184 -21.55 29.20 -1.05
C ALA A 184 -20.37 29.06 -2.04
N VAL A 185 -19.24 28.50 -1.62
CA VAL A 185 -18.01 28.38 -2.43
C VAL A 185 -17.93 27.03 -3.14
N PHE A 186 -18.24 25.93 -2.44
CA PHE A 186 -18.03 24.56 -2.95
C PHE A 186 -19.31 23.84 -3.37
N ALA A 187 -20.48 24.45 -3.13
CA ALA A 187 -21.77 23.92 -3.59
C ALA A 187 -22.59 24.99 -4.34
N PRO A 188 -22.07 25.55 -5.45
CA PRO A 188 -22.73 26.63 -6.19
C PRO A 188 -24.12 26.23 -6.72
N ASP A 189 -24.31 24.95 -7.06
CA ASP A 189 -25.57 24.39 -7.56
C ASP A 189 -26.45 23.77 -6.45
N GLY A 190 -25.94 23.74 -5.20
CA GLY A 190 -26.63 23.22 -4.03
C GLY A 190 -27.67 24.20 -3.50
N GLY A 191 -28.55 24.66 -4.38
CA GLY A 191 -29.65 25.57 -4.11
C GLY A 191 -30.50 25.07 -2.96
N LEU A 192 -30.13 25.49 -1.74
CA LEU A 192 -31.05 25.46 -0.64
C LEU A 192 -32.21 26.36 -1.08
N ASP A 193 -33.38 25.75 -1.29
CA ASP A 193 -34.62 26.45 -1.58
C ASP A 193 -35.02 27.27 -0.35
N LEU A 194 -34.31 28.38 -0.18
CA LEU A 194 -34.37 29.24 0.97
C LEU A 194 -35.27 30.43 0.64
N PRO A 195 -36.12 30.84 1.58
CA PRO A 195 -36.85 32.10 1.48
C PRO A 195 -35.90 33.25 1.10
N GLU A 196 -36.36 34.16 0.26
CA GLU A 196 -35.55 35.28 -0.26
C GLU A 196 -34.82 36.07 0.84
N LYS A 197 -35.51 36.35 1.95
CA LYS A 197 -34.92 37.02 3.13
C LYS A 197 -33.75 36.23 3.74
N THR A 198 -33.76 34.90 3.66
CA THR A 198 -32.69 34.04 4.16
C THR A 198 -31.52 33.98 3.17
N ARG A 199 -31.81 33.96 1.86
CA ARG A 199 -30.77 34.05 0.82
C ARG A 199 -30.00 35.36 0.90
N GLU A 200 -30.70 36.48 1.08
CA GLU A 200 -30.05 37.79 1.21
C GLU A 200 -29.20 37.87 2.48
N LYS A 201 -29.70 37.36 3.62
CA LYS A 201 -28.88 37.23 4.84
C LYS A 201 -27.61 36.41 4.60
N HIS A 202 -27.70 35.27 3.90
CA HIS A 202 -26.53 34.45 3.57
C HIS A 202 -25.55 35.20 2.66
N ARG A 203 -26.03 35.95 1.66
CA ARG A 203 -25.18 36.81 0.80
C ARG A 203 -24.44 37.86 1.61
N GLN A 204 -25.09 38.50 2.57
CA GLN A 204 -24.46 39.50 3.43
C GLN A 204 -23.39 38.88 4.33
N ILE A 205 -23.65 37.68 4.87
CA ILE A 205 -22.68 36.89 5.64
C ILE A 205 -21.46 36.54 4.77
N VAL A 206 -21.68 36.02 3.57
CA VAL A 206 -20.58 35.70 2.64
C VAL A 206 -19.76 36.95 2.33
N ARG A 207 -20.40 38.06 1.94
CA ARG A 207 -19.72 39.33 1.61
C ARG A 207 -18.93 39.92 2.77
N ARG A 208 -19.44 39.89 4.00
CA ARG A 208 -18.68 40.41 5.16
C ARG A 208 -17.50 39.51 5.48
N THR A 209 -17.70 38.19 5.44
CA THR A 209 -16.68 37.23 5.82
C THR A 209 -15.53 37.24 4.82
N PHE A 210 -15.82 37.28 3.51
CA PHE A 210 -14.78 37.42 2.48
C PHE A 210 -14.00 38.74 2.59
N ARG A 211 -14.66 39.86 2.91
CA ARG A 211 -13.96 41.13 3.15
C ARG A 211 -12.98 41.01 4.33
N ASN A 212 -13.35 40.31 5.40
CA ASN A 212 -12.47 40.10 6.54
C ASN A 212 -11.32 39.13 6.22
N CYS A 213 -11.60 38.04 5.49
CA CYS A 213 -10.57 37.14 4.99
C CYS A 213 -9.55 37.87 4.09
N ALA A 214 -10.01 38.76 3.20
CA ALA A 214 -9.14 39.56 2.33
C ALA A 214 -8.22 40.49 3.12
N LYS A 215 -8.73 41.13 4.20
CA LYS A 215 -7.91 41.96 5.10
C LYS A 215 -6.81 41.15 5.78
N VAL A 216 -7.13 39.95 6.25
CA VAL A 216 -6.18 39.05 6.94
C VAL A 216 -5.20 38.38 5.97
N ALA A 217 -5.60 38.14 4.72
CA ALA A 217 -4.72 37.63 3.68
C ALA A 217 -3.71 38.70 3.21
N ALA A 218 -4.12 39.97 3.18
CA ALA A 218 -3.25 41.11 2.87
C ALA A 218 -2.20 41.40 3.97
N ASP A 219 -2.39 40.83 5.17
CA ASP A 219 -1.47 40.98 6.30
C ASP A 219 -0.91 39.60 6.74
N PRO A 220 0.09 39.07 6.01
CA PRO A 220 0.61 37.71 6.21
C PRO A 220 1.45 37.56 7.49
N VAL A 221 1.96 38.67 8.03
CA VAL A 221 2.74 38.72 9.27
C VAL A 221 1.86 39.37 10.33
N GLY A 222 0.96 38.60 10.94
CA GLY A 222 0.16 39.12 12.04
C GLY A 222 1.08 39.68 13.13
N SER A 223 1.00 40.99 13.37
CA SER A 223 1.46 41.61 14.60
C SER A 223 0.92 40.79 15.77
N SER A 224 1.81 40.07 16.45
CA SER A 224 1.53 39.28 17.64
C SER A 224 0.95 40.16 18.72
N GLN A 225 -0.37 40.32 18.73
CA GLN A 225 -1.13 40.62 19.93
C GLN A 225 -2.13 39.47 20.13
N VAL A 226 -1.59 38.38 20.66
CA VAL A 226 -2.36 37.48 21.52
C VAL A 226 -2.87 38.34 22.66
N SER A 227 -4.09 38.84 22.51
CA SER A 227 -4.80 39.55 23.55
C SER A 227 -5.04 38.57 24.69
N SER A 228 -4.19 38.65 25.72
CA SER A 228 -4.38 38.03 27.01
C SER A 228 -5.62 38.64 27.67
N ARG A 229 -6.81 38.19 27.27
CA ARG A 229 -8.06 38.44 27.98
C ARG A 229 -8.85 37.15 28.03
N ASN A 230 -8.49 36.32 29.01
CA ASN A 230 -9.40 35.61 29.91
C ASN A 230 -8.60 34.54 30.67
N ALA A 231 -7.87 34.98 31.71
CA ALA A 231 -7.62 34.12 32.85
C ALA A 231 -8.81 34.27 33.80
N PRO A 232 -9.48 33.20 34.24
CA PRO A 232 -10.55 33.29 35.21
C PRO A 232 -9.94 33.69 36.58
N SER A 233 -10.38 34.81 37.12
CA SER A 233 -10.17 35.14 38.53
C SER A 233 -11.41 34.68 39.31
N TRP A 234 -11.25 33.58 40.04
CA TRP A 234 -12.18 32.97 41.00
C TRP A 234 -13.46 32.37 40.43
#